data_AF-A0A0P6RA63-F1
#
_entry.id   AF-A0A0P6RA63-F1
#
_cell.length_a   1.000
_cell.length_b   1.000
_cell.length_c   1.000
_cell.angle_alpha   90.00
_cell.angle_beta   90.00
_cell.angle_gamma   90.00
#
_symmetry.space_group_name_H-M   'P 1'
#
loop_
_entity.id
_entity.type
_entity.pdbx_description
1 polymer ?
#
loop_
_entity_poly.entity_id
_entity_poly.type
_entity_poly.pdbx_seq_one_letter_code
_entity_poly.pdbx_strand_id
1 'polypeptide(L)'
;MPIKIPSDLPAYDVLTNEGVMVMSPDQAARQDIRPLRIGLLNLMPKKIQTENQFARLIGATPLQIDLTLIRMTEHQTRNTAAEHMAEFYQSFQEVKDQKFDGLLITGAPIEHLPFEEVTYWDELCEVFDWTQTNVHSTFGVCWGGMAMINYFNGVKKHMLDHKAFGCFRHQNMTPASPYLRGFSDDCVVPVSRWTEIRQEEVEACPGLSTMLGSDETGPCLIEDPDHRALYIFNHFEYDSDTLKQEYDRDVASGTEINVPLNYYPDDDPTRVPQNRWRSHAHLLYGNWINEIYETTPYEIDRIGVETTDLRA
;
A
#
# COMPACT_ATOMS: atom_id res chain seq x y z
N MET A 1 -16.94 -9.53 2.49
CA MET A 1 -18.29 -9.67 3.11
C MET A 1 -18.35 -10.97 3.90
N PRO A 2 -18.62 -10.90 5.22
CA PRO A 2 -18.66 -12.06 6.11
C PRO A 2 -19.82 -13.01 5.76
N ILE A 3 -19.65 -14.30 6.06
CA ILE A 3 -20.75 -15.27 5.98
C ILE A 3 -21.54 -15.24 7.29
N LYS A 4 -22.86 -15.10 7.18
CA LYS A 4 -23.76 -15.18 8.33
C LYS A 4 -24.03 -16.63 8.70
N ILE A 5 -23.51 -17.08 9.84
CA ILE A 5 -23.76 -18.41 10.38
C ILE A 5 -24.05 -18.34 11.88
N PRO A 6 -24.83 -19.27 12.45
CA PRO A 6 -25.07 -19.33 13.90
C PRO A 6 -23.76 -19.46 14.68
N SER A 7 -23.61 -18.73 15.79
CA SER A 7 -22.40 -18.75 16.62
C SER A 7 -22.21 -20.05 17.39
N ASP A 8 -23.28 -20.85 17.54
CA ASP A 8 -23.25 -22.19 18.13
C ASP A 8 -22.94 -23.29 17.11
N LEU A 9 -22.75 -22.94 15.83
CA LEU A 9 -22.33 -23.89 14.80
C LEU A 9 -20.84 -24.22 14.99
N PRO A 10 -20.42 -25.51 15.07
CA PRO A 10 -19.00 -25.86 15.24
C PRO A 10 -18.06 -25.30 14.17
N ALA A 11 -18.59 -25.00 12.98
CA ALA A 11 -17.83 -24.37 11.91
C ALA A 11 -17.47 -22.90 12.21
N TYR A 12 -18.16 -22.23 13.14
CA TYR A 12 -17.90 -20.84 13.49
C TYR A 12 -16.47 -20.66 13.99
N ASP A 13 -16.06 -21.43 15.00
CA ASP A 13 -14.72 -21.35 15.58
C ASP A 13 -13.64 -21.82 14.61
N VAL A 14 -13.92 -22.89 13.84
CA VAL A 14 -12.97 -23.42 12.84
C VAL A 14 -12.67 -22.36 11.79
N LEU A 15 -13.73 -21.80 11.19
CA LEU A 15 -13.61 -20.76 10.16
C LEU A 15 -12.94 -19.50 10.71
N THR A 16 -13.32 -19.06 11.91
CA THR A 16 -12.69 -17.91 12.58
C THR A 16 -11.18 -18.10 12.74
N ASN A 17 -10.75 -19.28 13.22
CA ASN A 17 -9.33 -19.60 13.42
C ASN A 17 -8.55 -19.77 12.11
N GLU A 18 -9.22 -20.18 11.04
CA GLU A 18 -8.66 -20.17 9.67
C GLU A 18 -8.67 -18.78 9.03
N GLY A 19 -9.12 -17.76 9.78
CA GLY A 19 -9.25 -16.39 9.34
C GLY A 19 -10.47 -16.14 8.48
N VAL A 20 -11.34 -17.11 8.20
CA VAL A 20 -12.57 -16.90 7.44
C VAL A 20 -13.54 -16.04 8.26
N MET A 21 -14.02 -14.96 7.63
CA MET A 21 -14.93 -14.02 8.24
C MET A 21 -16.33 -14.60 8.41
N VAL A 22 -16.68 -14.88 9.65
CA VAL A 22 -18.00 -15.34 10.07
C VAL A 22 -18.66 -14.28 10.94
N MET A 23 -19.97 -14.13 10.82
CA MET A 23 -20.73 -13.16 11.59
C MET A 23 -22.01 -13.78 12.13
N SER A 24 -22.34 -13.47 13.38
CA SER A 24 -23.58 -13.91 14.00
C SER A 24 -24.80 -13.18 13.40
N PRO A 25 -26.01 -13.77 13.46
CA PRO A 25 -27.23 -13.11 12.99
C PRO A 25 -27.52 -11.75 13.59
N ASP A 26 -27.14 -11.52 14.86
CA ASP A 26 -27.38 -10.28 15.59
C ASP A 26 -26.41 -9.17 15.19
N GLN A 27 -25.13 -9.50 14.94
CA GLN A 27 -24.15 -8.56 14.40
C GLN A 27 -24.55 -8.12 12.97
N ALA A 28 -24.97 -9.06 12.13
CA ALA A 28 -25.40 -8.76 10.76
C ALA A 28 -26.62 -7.83 10.70
N ALA A 29 -27.50 -7.87 11.70
CA ALA A 29 -28.68 -7.00 11.78
C ALA A 29 -28.35 -5.55 12.19
N ARG A 30 -27.13 -5.28 12.66
CA ARG A 30 -26.65 -3.96 13.10
C ARG A 30 -25.68 -3.31 12.10
N GLN A 31 -25.40 -3.97 10.97
CA GLN A 31 -24.50 -3.42 9.96
C GLN A 31 -25.17 -2.24 9.24
N ASP A 32 -24.69 -1.04 9.50
CA ASP A 32 -24.90 0.12 8.64
C ASP A 32 -23.71 0.25 7.68
N ILE A 33 -24.01 0.32 6.37
CA ILE A 33 -22.99 0.39 5.31
C ILE A 33 -23.05 1.78 4.69
N ARG A 34 -21.91 2.47 4.65
CA ARG A 34 -21.71 3.70 3.88
C ARG A 34 -20.56 3.54 2.87
N PRO A 35 -20.50 4.39 1.83
CA PRO A 35 -19.31 4.46 0.98
C PRO A 35 -18.05 4.75 1.81
N LEU A 36 -16.95 4.07 1.47
CA LEU A 36 -15.65 4.33 2.06
C LEU A 36 -14.98 5.50 1.33
N ARG A 37 -14.45 6.46 2.09
CA ARG A 37 -13.68 7.58 1.54
C ARG A 37 -12.20 7.21 1.56
N ILE A 38 -11.62 7.05 0.38
CA ILE A 38 -10.21 6.69 0.22
C ILE A 38 -9.47 7.86 -0.43
N GLY A 39 -8.40 8.33 0.20
CA GLY A 39 -7.47 9.29 -0.38
C GLY A 39 -6.33 8.59 -1.12
N LEU A 40 -5.87 9.16 -2.23
CA LEU A 40 -4.63 8.78 -2.91
C LEU A 40 -3.70 9.99 -2.98
N LEU A 41 -2.72 10.06 -2.08
CA LEU A 41 -1.62 11.02 -2.16
C LEU A 41 -0.62 10.51 -3.20
N ASN A 42 -0.81 10.97 -4.44
CA ASN A 42 0.00 10.53 -5.57
C ASN A 42 1.27 11.38 -5.69
N LEU A 43 2.41 10.79 -5.37
CA LEU A 43 3.75 11.37 -5.49
C LEU A 43 4.50 10.89 -6.76
N MET A 44 3.90 9.99 -7.54
CA MET A 44 4.52 9.44 -8.76
C MET A 44 4.54 10.47 -9.91
N PRO A 45 5.51 10.40 -10.82
CA PRO A 45 5.58 11.30 -11.98
C PRO A 45 4.53 10.99 -13.04
N LYS A 46 4.17 9.71 -13.24
CA LYS A 46 3.16 9.25 -14.20
C LYS A 46 1.79 9.14 -13.53
N LYS A 47 1.18 10.28 -13.19
CA LYS A 47 -0.04 10.38 -12.36
C LYS A 47 -1.15 9.44 -12.81
N ILE A 48 -1.58 9.55 -14.07
CA ILE A 48 -2.70 8.77 -14.64
C ILE A 48 -2.42 7.25 -14.62
N GLN A 49 -1.17 6.83 -14.87
CA GLN A 49 -0.83 5.40 -14.80
C GLN A 49 -0.99 4.88 -13.37
N THR A 50 -0.45 5.61 -12.40
CA THR A 50 -0.54 5.27 -10.97
C THR A 50 -1.99 5.30 -10.48
N GLU A 51 -2.79 6.29 -10.89
CA GLU A 51 -4.23 6.35 -10.60
C GLU A 51 -4.94 5.08 -11.07
N ASN A 52 -4.73 4.68 -12.33
CA ASN A 52 -5.35 3.48 -12.90
C ASN A 52 -4.92 2.20 -12.16
N GLN A 53 -3.64 2.10 -11.77
CA GLN A 53 -3.10 0.95 -11.04
C GLN A 53 -3.78 0.78 -9.69
N PHE A 54 -3.85 1.83 -8.88
CA PHE A 54 -4.50 1.78 -7.56
C PHE A 54 -6.02 1.66 -7.66
N ALA A 55 -6.67 2.45 -8.52
CA ALA A 55 -8.12 2.42 -8.69
C ALA A 55 -8.64 1.02 -9.10
N ARG A 56 -7.88 0.30 -9.94
CA ARG A 56 -8.20 -1.08 -10.33
C ARG A 56 -8.20 -2.05 -9.16
N LEU A 57 -7.30 -1.86 -8.20
CA LEU A 57 -7.12 -2.77 -7.07
C LEU A 57 -8.13 -2.47 -5.97
N ILE A 58 -8.24 -1.21 -5.56
CA ILE A 58 -9.18 -0.83 -4.50
C ILE A 58 -10.64 -0.94 -4.97
N GLY A 59 -10.92 -0.69 -6.25
CA GLY A 59 -12.25 -0.82 -6.83
C GLY A 59 -12.70 -2.26 -7.09
N ALA A 60 -11.84 -3.26 -6.88
CA ALA A 60 -12.17 -4.68 -7.06
C ALA A 60 -12.92 -5.27 -5.85
N THR A 61 -13.98 -4.58 -5.41
CA THR A 61 -14.76 -4.89 -4.20
C THR A 61 -16.24 -4.59 -4.44
N PRO A 62 -17.18 -5.28 -3.76
CA PRO A 62 -18.59 -4.90 -3.80
C PRO A 62 -18.92 -3.62 -3.01
N LEU A 63 -17.99 -3.11 -2.19
CA LEU A 63 -18.18 -1.88 -1.44
C LEU A 63 -18.08 -0.64 -2.34
N GLN A 64 -18.89 0.38 -2.07
CA GLN A 64 -18.74 1.66 -2.75
C GLN A 64 -17.51 2.41 -2.18
N ILE A 65 -16.67 2.93 -3.08
CA ILE A 65 -15.49 3.74 -2.73
C ILE A 65 -15.60 5.10 -3.40
N ASP A 66 -15.50 6.15 -2.59
CA ASP A 66 -15.31 7.52 -3.04
C ASP A 66 -13.82 7.85 -2.98
N LEU A 67 -13.17 7.91 -4.16
CA LEU A 67 -11.74 8.16 -4.29
C LEU A 67 -11.44 9.65 -4.46
N THR A 68 -10.62 10.21 -3.57
CA THR A 68 -10.08 11.58 -3.68
C THR A 68 -8.61 11.54 -4.08
N LEU A 69 -8.26 12.20 -5.18
CA LEU A 69 -6.87 12.37 -5.59
C LEU A 69 -6.25 13.57 -4.88
N ILE A 70 -5.14 13.34 -4.16
CA ILE A 70 -4.48 14.33 -3.31
C ILE A 70 -3.08 14.62 -3.88
N ARG A 71 -2.68 15.88 -3.86
CA ARG A 71 -1.32 16.35 -4.18
C ARG A 71 -0.74 17.17 -3.03
N MET A 72 0.60 17.20 -2.94
CA MET A 72 1.31 18.18 -2.12
C MET A 72 0.99 19.59 -2.64
N THR A 73 0.85 20.57 -1.74
CA THR A 73 0.35 21.91 -2.07
C THR A 73 1.38 22.70 -2.89
N GLU A 74 2.65 22.62 -2.50
CA GLU A 74 3.72 23.41 -3.13
C GLU A 74 4.44 22.67 -4.27
N HIS A 75 4.12 21.38 -4.49
CA HIS A 75 4.83 20.56 -5.47
C HIS A 75 4.30 20.78 -6.91
N GLN A 76 5.12 21.42 -7.74
CA GLN A 76 4.84 21.55 -9.18
C GLN A 76 5.17 20.26 -9.93
N THR A 77 4.14 19.63 -10.50
CA THR A 77 4.30 18.42 -11.32
C THR A 77 4.91 18.75 -12.68
N ARG A 78 6.01 18.09 -13.06
CA ARG A 78 6.71 18.33 -14.34
C ARG A 78 6.11 17.62 -15.56
N ASN A 79 5.38 16.52 -15.35
CA ASN A 79 5.06 15.54 -16.41
C ASN A 79 3.56 15.32 -16.68
N THR A 80 2.66 15.98 -15.94
CA THR A 80 1.20 15.80 -16.10
C THR A 80 0.58 17.08 -16.65
N ALA A 81 -0.42 16.94 -17.54
CA ALA A 81 -1.14 18.08 -18.09
C ALA A 81 -1.74 18.92 -16.96
N ALA A 82 -1.49 20.23 -16.96
CA ALA A 82 -1.96 21.14 -15.92
C ALA A 82 -3.49 21.07 -15.75
N GLU A 83 -4.22 20.77 -16.82
CA GLU A 83 -5.67 20.60 -16.82
C GLU A 83 -6.13 19.40 -15.97
N HIS A 84 -5.50 18.22 -16.12
CA HIS A 84 -5.81 17.04 -15.29
C HIS A 84 -5.60 17.30 -13.80
N MET A 85 -4.49 17.97 -13.48
CA MET A 85 -4.18 18.34 -12.10
C MET A 85 -5.16 19.37 -11.53
N ALA A 86 -5.63 20.32 -12.33
CA ALA A 86 -6.56 21.35 -11.87
C ALA A 86 -8.00 20.82 -11.72
N GLU A 87 -8.41 19.86 -12.54
CA GLU A 87 -9.78 19.33 -12.53
C GLU A 87 -9.99 18.25 -11.45
N PHE A 88 -9.01 17.36 -11.26
CA PHE A 88 -9.22 16.14 -10.47
C PHE A 88 -8.48 16.08 -9.13
N TYR A 89 -7.44 16.89 -8.93
CA TYR A 89 -6.64 16.85 -7.70
C TYR A 89 -7.02 17.96 -6.71
N GLN A 90 -7.12 17.58 -5.45
CA GLN A 90 -7.15 18.50 -4.32
C GLN A 90 -5.75 18.55 -3.67
N SER A 91 -5.31 19.73 -3.26
CA SER A 91 -4.12 19.89 -2.44
C SER A 91 -4.34 19.33 -1.03
N PHE A 92 -3.26 18.94 -0.35
CA PHE A 92 -3.34 18.48 1.03
C PHE A 92 -4.01 19.52 1.95
N GLN A 93 -3.67 20.81 1.80
CA GLN A 93 -4.28 21.88 2.61
C GLN A 93 -5.80 22.01 2.40
N GLU A 94 -6.34 21.68 1.22
CA GLU A 94 -7.79 21.66 0.96
C GLU A 94 -8.51 20.46 1.61
N VAL A 95 -7.80 19.36 1.86
CA VAL A 95 -8.37 18.14 2.46
C VAL A 95 -8.01 17.95 3.92
N LYS A 96 -7.18 18.82 4.50
CA LYS A 96 -6.67 18.70 5.88
C LYS A 96 -7.77 18.66 6.95
N ASP A 97 -8.88 19.36 6.73
CA ASP A 97 -10.04 19.35 7.65
C ASP A 97 -11.03 18.19 7.37
N GLN A 98 -10.75 17.36 6.37
CA GLN A 98 -11.56 16.19 6.03
C GLN A 98 -11.02 14.93 6.74
N LYS A 99 -11.87 13.89 6.78
CA LYS A 99 -11.51 12.57 7.32
C LYS A 99 -11.70 11.49 6.25
N PHE A 100 -10.88 10.46 6.32
CA PHE A 100 -10.82 9.37 5.35
C PHE A 100 -10.77 8.01 6.06
N ASP A 101 -11.44 7.03 5.49
CA ASP A 101 -11.37 5.64 5.96
C ASP A 101 -10.02 5.01 5.60
N GLY A 102 -9.46 5.41 4.46
CA GLY A 102 -8.16 4.93 3.99
C GLY A 102 -7.36 6.02 3.29
N LEU A 103 -6.03 5.95 3.41
CA LEU A 103 -5.11 6.78 2.63
C LEU A 103 -4.02 5.92 1.99
N LEU A 104 -3.84 6.05 0.69
CA LEU A 104 -2.69 5.52 -0.03
C LEU A 104 -1.66 6.63 -0.24
N ILE A 105 -0.41 6.41 0.16
CA ILE A 105 0.72 7.30 -0.11
C ILE A 105 1.69 6.57 -1.05
N THR A 106 1.82 7.05 -2.29
CA THR A 106 2.58 6.33 -3.32
C THR A 106 4.09 6.50 -3.14
N GLY A 107 4.86 5.72 -3.91
CA GLY A 107 6.29 5.97 -4.10
C GLY A 107 6.56 7.32 -4.79
N ALA A 108 7.84 7.70 -4.81
CA ALA A 108 8.34 8.88 -5.49
C ALA A 108 9.75 8.62 -6.04
N PRO A 109 10.14 9.21 -7.18
CA PRO A 109 11.43 8.96 -7.84
C PRO A 109 12.58 9.78 -7.23
N ILE A 110 12.67 9.82 -5.90
CA ILE A 110 13.59 10.67 -5.14
C ILE A 110 14.30 9.93 -4.00
N GLU A 111 14.28 8.60 -4.04
CA GLU A 111 14.82 7.75 -2.96
C GLU A 111 16.32 7.92 -2.69
N HIS A 112 17.09 8.50 -3.60
CA HIS A 112 18.51 8.79 -3.43
C HIS A 112 18.77 10.01 -2.52
N LEU A 113 17.78 10.90 -2.34
CA LEU A 113 17.92 12.06 -1.47
C LEU A 113 17.74 11.65 0.00
N PRO A 114 18.49 12.23 0.94
CA PRO A 114 18.10 12.26 2.36
C PRO A 114 16.68 12.81 2.51
N PHE A 115 15.93 12.35 3.51
CA PHE A 115 14.53 12.73 3.66
C PHE A 115 14.37 14.25 3.84
N GLU A 116 15.23 14.85 4.65
CA GLU A 116 15.24 16.29 4.97
C GLU A 116 15.64 17.17 3.78
N GLU A 117 16.20 16.58 2.71
CA GLU A 117 16.52 17.29 1.47
C GLU A 117 15.38 17.25 0.45
N VAL A 118 14.28 16.54 0.75
CA VAL A 118 13.10 16.51 -0.11
C VAL A 118 12.33 17.82 0.01
N THR A 119 12.05 18.45 -1.13
CA THR A 119 11.47 19.81 -1.17
C THR A 119 10.11 19.95 -0.48
N TYR A 120 9.35 18.86 -0.36
CA TYR A 120 8.04 18.82 0.29
C TYR A 120 8.06 18.01 1.60
N TRP A 121 9.24 17.79 2.20
CA TRP A 121 9.39 16.97 3.40
C TRP A 121 8.57 17.51 4.57
N ASP A 122 8.62 18.81 4.84
CA ASP A 122 7.89 19.42 5.96
C ASP A 122 6.37 19.24 5.84
N GLU A 123 5.82 19.44 4.63
CA GLU A 123 4.39 19.19 4.37
C GLU A 123 4.07 17.69 4.44
N LEU A 124 5.01 16.81 4.08
CA LEU A 124 4.80 15.36 4.20
C LEU A 124 4.79 14.91 5.68
N CYS A 125 5.62 15.48 6.54
CA CYS A 125 5.55 15.28 7.99
C CYS A 125 4.19 15.72 8.54
N GLU A 126 3.66 16.86 8.05
CA GLU A 126 2.32 17.32 8.42
C GLU A 126 1.22 16.34 7.97
N VAL A 127 1.34 15.75 6.77
CA VAL A 127 0.46 14.66 6.31
C VAL A 127 0.53 13.46 7.27
N PHE A 128 1.74 13.06 7.69
CA PHE A 128 1.92 11.94 8.61
C PHE A 128 1.25 12.21 9.95
N ASP A 129 1.46 13.37 10.56
CA ASP A 129 0.75 13.75 11.79
C ASP A 129 -0.78 13.74 11.61
N TRP A 130 -1.25 14.29 10.48
CA TRP A 130 -2.67 14.32 10.13
C TRP A 130 -3.28 12.91 10.01
N THR A 131 -2.54 11.92 9.49
CA THR A 131 -3.04 10.55 9.41
C THR A 131 -3.46 9.99 10.77
N GLN A 132 -2.81 10.44 11.84
CA GLN A 132 -3.06 9.93 13.19
C GLN A 132 -4.41 10.37 13.76
N THR A 133 -5.00 11.47 13.25
CA THR A 133 -6.28 12.01 13.73
C THR A 133 -7.39 11.98 12.69
N ASN A 134 -7.06 11.87 11.40
CA ASN A 134 -8.01 12.06 10.31
C ASN A 134 -8.13 10.86 9.35
N VAL A 135 -7.25 9.87 9.48
CA VAL A 135 -7.28 8.66 8.67
C VAL A 135 -7.43 7.44 9.54
N HIS A 136 -8.36 6.54 9.17
CA HIS A 136 -8.56 5.30 9.91
C HIS A 136 -7.43 4.29 9.64
N SER A 137 -7.08 4.05 8.37
CA SER A 137 -5.90 3.23 8.00
C SER A 137 -5.07 3.87 6.88
N THR A 138 -3.75 3.84 7.00
CA THR A 138 -2.84 4.39 5.98
C THR A 138 -1.97 3.30 5.37
N PHE A 139 -1.74 3.39 4.06
CA PHE A 139 -0.94 2.43 3.30
C PHE A 139 0.14 3.18 2.52
N GLY A 140 1.38 3.10 3.00
CA GLY A 140 2.56 3.68 2.37
C GLY A 140 3.23 2.72 1.40
N VAL A 141 3.54 3.18 0.18
CA VAL A 141 4.08 2.36 -0.91
C VAL A 141 5.46 2.84 -1.33
N CYS A 142 6.39 1.90 -1.51
CA CYS A 142 7.79 2.13 -1.88
C CYS A 142 8.41 3.26 -1.03
N TRP A 143 8.91 4.33 -1.66
CA TRP A 143 9.47 5.48 -0.95
C TRP A 143 8.50 6.14 0.04
N GLY A 144 7.18 6.18 -0.27
CA GLY A 144 6.18 6.71 0.66
C GLY A 144 6.10 5.89 1.95
N GLY A 145 6.19 4.56 1.84
CA GLY A 145 6.31 3.67 2.99
C GLY A 145 7.63 3.87 3.75
N MET A 146 8.74 4.03 3.05
CA MET A 146 10.06 4.30 3.66
C MET A 146 10.09 5.63 4.42
N ALA A 147 9.49 6.67 3.87
CA ALA A 147 9.37 7.97 4.52
C ALA A 147 8.53 7.88 5.79
N MET A 148 7.40 7.18 5.73
CA MET A 148 6.46 7.06 6.85
C MET A 148 7.03 6.21 8.00
N ILE A 149 7.60 5.04 7.70
CA ILE A 149 8.25 4.20 8.73
C ILE A 149 9.46 4.91 9.36
N ASN A 150 10.18 5.73 8.59
CA ASN A 150 11.25 6.56 9.13
C ASN A 150 10.72 7.63 10.10
N TYR A 151 9.66 8.34 9.71
CA TYR A 151 9.07 9.39 10.53
C TYR A 151 8.58 8.88 11.88
N PHE A 152 7.84 7.76 11.88
CA PHE A 152 7.24 7.23 13.12
C PHE A 152 8.18 6.38 13.95
N ASN A 153 9.07 5.61 13.32
CA ASN A 153 9.86 4.59 14.00
C ASN A 153 11.39 4.79 13.88
N GLY A 154 11.84 5.79 13.12
CA GLY A 154 13.27 6.08 12.94
C GLY A 154 14.01 5.07 12.06
N VAL A 155 13.31 4.10 11.45
CA VAL A 155 13.90 3.09 10.56
C VAL A 155 14.48 3.77 9.32
N LYS A 156 15.74 3.50 8.98
CA LYS A 156 16.44 4.22 7.93
C LYS A 156 16.36 3.49 6.60
N LYS A 157 16.39 4.26 5.52
CA LYS A 157 16.66 3.73 4.18
C LYS A 157 18.16 3.72 3.91
N HIS A 158 18.64 2.69 3.23
CA HIS A 158 20.04 2.49 2.88
C HIS A 158 20.18 2.39 1.37
N MET A 159 21.23 2.98 0.80
CA MET A 159 21.51 2.84 -0.64
C MET A 159 22.00 1.42 -0.94
N LEU A 160 21.48 0.83 -2.01
CA LEU A 160 21.98 -0.40 -2.60
C LEU A 160 23.14 -0.09 -3.55
N ASP A 161 24.08 -1.03 -3.67
CA ASP A 161 25.19 -0.94 -4.63
C ASP A 161 24.70 -0.98 -6.09
N HIS A 162 23.55 -1.61 -6.32
CA HIS A 162 22.88 -1.72 -7.62
C HIS A 162 21.37 -1.69 -7.42
N LYS A 163 20.63 -1.23 -8.44
CA LYS A 163 19.16 -1.21 -8.41
C LYS A 163 18.62 -2.64 -8.20
N ALA A 164 17.80 -2.83 -7.17
CA ALA A 164 16.97 -4.02 -7.05
C ALA A 164 15.85 -3.90 -8.09
N PHE A 165 15.93 -4.69 -9.15
CA PHE A 165 15.08 -4.53 -10.33
C PHE A 165 14.65 -5.87 -10.92
N GLY A 166 13.35 -6.19 -10.81
CA GLY A 166 12.80 -7.48 -11.25
C GLY A 166 11.59 -7.93 -10.45
N CYS A 167 11.33 -9.24 -10.48
CA CYS A 167 10.27 -9.92 -9.75
C CYS A 167 10.88 -10.95 -8.80
N PHE A 168 10.72 -10.73 -7.50
CA PHE A 168 11.42 -11.49 -6.47
C PHE A 168 10.45 -12.31 -5.63
N ARG A 169 10.91 -13.47 -5.17
CA ARG A 169 10.12 -14.33 -4.27
C ARG A 169 10.14 -13.78 -2.86
N HIS A 170 8.99 -13.80 -2.23
CA HIS A 170 8.75 -13.34 -0.87
C HIS A 170 7.99 -14.40 -0.09
N GLN A 171 8.42 -14.64 1.15
CA GLN A 171 7.78 -15.55 2.08
C GLN A 171 6.71 -14.82 2.88
N ASN A 172 5.59 -15.51 3.10
CA ASN A 172 4.54 -15.08 4.04
C ASN A 172 4.93 -15.49 5.46
N MET A 173 5.25 -14.50 6.28
CA MET A 173 5.69 -14.69 7.67
C MET A 173 4.52 -14.61 8.66
N THR A 174 3.34 -14.16 8.21
CA THR A 174 2.16 -13.91 9.05
C THR A 174 0.87 -14.36 8.35
N PRO A 175 0.70 -15.66 8.06
CA PRO A 175 -0.43 -16.17 7.27
C PRO A 175 -1.79 -15.97 7.94
N ALA A 176 -1.81 -15.79 9.27
CA ALA A 176 -3.02 -15.50 10.03
C ALA A 176 -3.43 -14.00 10.01
N SER A 177 -2.59 -13.12 9.46
CA SER A 177 -2.91 -11.68 9.36
C SER A 177 -4.14 -11.46 8.48
N PRO A 178 -5.09 -10.59 8.88
CA PRO A 178 -6.24 -10.25 8.05
C PRO A 178 -5.83 -9.70 6.68
N TYR A 179 -4.69 -8.99 6.60
CA TYR A 179 -4.17 -8.42 5.36
C TYR A 179 -3.63 -9.48 4.39
N LEU A 180 -3.16 -10.62 4.90
CA LEU A 180 -2.57 -11.71 4.11
C LEU A 180 -3.50 -12.91 3.93
N ARG A 181 -4.79 -12.77 4.24
CA ARG A 181 -5.77 -13.83 4.00
C ARG A 181 -5.79 -14.25 2.53
N GLY A 182 -5.66 -15.56 2.30
CA GLY A 182 -5.62 -16.15 0.96
C GLY A 182 -4.28 -16.02 0.22
N PHE A 183 -3.27 -15.39 0.83
CA PHE A 183 -1.93 -15.40 0.28
C PHE A 183 -1.35 -16.81 0.25
N SER A 184 -0.55 -17.08 -0.78
CA SER A 184 0.33 -18.24 -0.80
C SER A 184 1.48 -18.05 0.19
N ASP A 185 2.03 -19.16 0.71
CA ASP A 185 3.21 -19.13 1.60
C ASP A 185 4.43 -18.49 0.94
N ASP A 186 4.51 -18.57 -0.39
CA ASP A 186 5.51 -17.92 -1.22
C ASP A 186 4.82 -17.22 -2.40
N CYS A 187 5.17 -15.96 -2.62
CA CYS A 187 4.60 -15.14 -3.68
C CYS A 187 5.68 -14.33 -4.41
N VAL A 188 5.37 -13.89 -5.62
CA VAL A 188 6.26 -13.06 -6.44
C VAL A 188 5.83 -11.61 -6.34
N VAL A 189 6.78 -10.70 -6.11
CA VAL A 189 6.53 -9.26 -5.98
C VAL A 189 7.48 -8.48 -6.90
N PRO A 190 6.98 -7.51 -7.69
CA PRO A 190 7.83 -6.58 -8.42
C PRO A 190 8.62 -5.67 -7.48
N VAL A 191 9.91 -5.52 -7.73
CA VAL A 191 10.84 -4.65 -7.00
C VAL A 191 11.52 -3.73 -8.01
N SER A 192 11.50 -2.43 -7.73
CA SER A 192 12.21 -1.42 -8.52
C SER A 192 12.64 -0.27 -7.61
N ARG A 193 13.84 -0.38 -7.01
CA ARG A 193 14.35 0.60 -6.07
C ARG A 193 15.88 0.57 -5.95
N TRP A 194 16.45 1.72 -5.59
CA TRP A 194 17.87 1.94 -5.28
C TRP A 194 18.15 1.95 -3.79
N THR A 195 17.10 1.95 -2.97
CA THR A 195 17.23 1.91 -1.51
C THR A 195 16.56 0.70 -0.91
N GLU A 196 16.96 0.34 0.30
CA GLU A 196 16.40 -0.75 1.09
C GLU A 196 16.10 -0.34 2.53
N ILE A 197 15.22 -1.12 3.17
CA ILE A 197 15.03 -1.13 4.62
C ILE A 197 15.66 -2.42 5.13
N ARG A 198 16.34 -2.37 6.28
CA ARG A 198 17.01 -3.54 6.87
C ARG A 198 16.13 -4.21 7.90
N GLN A 199 16.02 -5.54 7.82
CA GLN A 199 15.21 -6.34 8.74
C GLN A 199 15.63 -6.15 10.21
N GLU A 200 16.94 -6.05 10.50
CA GLU A 200 17.45 -5.81 11.85
C GLU A 200 16.98 -4.48 12.48
N GLU A 201 16.78 -3.43 11.66
CA GLU A 201 16.27 -2.14 12.14
C GLU A 201 14.77 -2.20 12.41
N VAL A 202 14.03 -2.99 11.63
CA VAL A 202 12.60 -3.24 11.85
C VAL A 202 12.39 -4.05 13.13
N GLU A 203 13.19 -5.10 13.35
CA GLU A 203 13.12 -5.95 14.55
C GLU A 203 13.49 -5.21 15.84
N ALA A 204 14.28 -4.14 15.72
CA ALA A 204 14.60 -3.25 16.86
C ALA A 204 13.40 -2.40 17.30
N CYS A 205 12.33 -2.31 16.50
CA CYS A 205 11.10 -1.58 16.78
C CYS A 205 9.99 -2.56 17.21
N PRO A 206 9.69 -2.72 18.52
CA PRO A 206 8.80 -3.77 19.01
C PRO A 206 7.33 -3.64 18.57
N GLY A 207 6.91 -2.45 18.10
CA GLY A 207 5.57 -2.22 17.55
C GLY A 207 5.41 -2.63 16.08
N LEU A 208 6.50 -3.01 15.40
CA LEU A 208 6.48 -3.36 13.98
C LEU A 208 6.48 -4.88 13.78
N SER A 209 5.75 -5.33 12.76
CA SER A 209 5.74 -6.74 12.36
C SER A 209 6.00 -6.88 10.86
N THR A 210 7.09 -7.56 10.48
CA THR A 210 7.33 -7.94 9.08
C THR A 210 6.39 -9.08 8.68
N MET A 211 5.47 -8.81 7.76
CA MET A 211 4.48 -9.77 7.28
C MET A 211 4.93 -10.50 6.01
N LEU A 212 5.63 -9.80 5.09
CA LEU A 212 6.26 -10.39 3.91
C LEU A 212 7.73 -9.97 3.85
N GLY A 213 8.62 -10.91 3.51
CA GLY A 213 10.06 -10.66 3.37
C GLY A 213 10.72 -11.55 2.32
N SER A 214 11.91 -11.17 1.87
CA SER A 214 12.75 -11.94 0.95
C SER A 214 14.18 -11.97 1.45
N ASP A 215 14.85 -13.11 1.35
CA ASP A 215 16.28 -13.20 1.64
C ASP A 215 17.13 -12.37 0.65
N GLU A 216 16.61 -12.11 -0.56
CA GLU A 216 17.30 -11.33 -1.59
C GLU A 216 17.05 -9.82 -1.49
N THR A 217 15.82 -9.42 -1.16
CA THR A 217 15.42 -8.00 -1.17
C THR A 217 15.02 -7.44 0.19
N GLY A 218 15.11 -8.23 1.26
CA GLY A 218 14.77 -7.79 2.62
C GLY A 218 13.26 -7.70 2.89
N PRO A 219 12.85 -6.90 3.89
CA PRO A 219 11.45 -6.66 4.22
C PRO A 219 10.67 -6.15 3.01
N CYS A 220 9.44 -6.62 2.85
CA CYS A 220 8.53 -6.20 1.78
C CYS A 220 7.29 -5.51 2.30
N LEU A 221 6.60 -6.13 3.27
CA LEU A 221 5.37 -5.60 3.85
C LEU A 221 5.48 -5.65 5.38
N ILE A 222 5.24 -4.52 6.02
CA ILE A 222 5.29 -4.35 7.48
C ILE A 222 3.94 -3.79 7.94
N GLU A 223 3.46 -4.32 9.08
CA GLU A 223 2.35 -3.75 9.84
C GLU A 223 2.88 -2.91 11.01
N ASP A 224 2.24 -1.75 11.20
CA ASP A 224 2.46 -0.84 12.33
C ASP A 224 1.09 -0.51 12.96
N PRO A 225 0.63 -1.34 13.93
CA PRO A 225 -0.67 -1.17 14.55
C PRO A 225 -0.79 0.14 15.33
N ASP A 226 0.30 0.61 15.94
CA ASP A 226 0.32 1.83 16.76
C ASP A 226 -0.03 3.07 15.93
N HIS A 227 0.36 3.08 14.65
CA HIS A 227 0.08 4.17 13.71
C HIS A 227 -1.02 3.83 12.70
N ARG A 228 -1.69 2.67 12.85
CA ARG A 228 -2.71 2.12 11.94
C ARG A 228 -2.24 2.11 10.48
N ALA A 229 -1.00 1.68 10.28
CA ALA A 229 -0.30 1.80 9.01
C ALA A 229 0.20 0.46 8.47
N LEU A 230 0.21 0.36 7.14
CA LEU A 230 0.91 -0.68 6.39
C LEU A 230 1.99 -0.03 5.54
N TYR A 231 3.20 -0.59 5.59
CA TYR A 231 4.32 -0.16 4.77
C TYR A 231 4.67 -1.26 3.79
N ILE A 232 4.46 -1.03 2.49
CA ILE A 232 5.01 -1.91 1.45
C ILE A 232 6.16 -1.21 0.75
N PHE A 233 7.33 -1.82 0.66
CA PHE A 233 8.50 -1.21 0.01
C PHE A 233 8.65 -1.58 -1.46
N ASN A 234 7.79 -2.48 -1.94
CA ASN A 234 7.78 -3.04 -3.27
C ASN A 234 6.42 -2.78 -3.96
N HIS A 235 6.25 -3.25 -5.19
CA HIS A 235 5.19 -2.75 -6.09
C HIS A 235 4.18 -3.80 -6.54
N PHE A 236 3.22 -4.17 -5.69
CA PHE A 236 2.12 -5.04 -6.11
C PHE A 236 1.19 -4.37 -7.14
N GLU A 237 1.13 -3.04 -7.17
CA GLU A 237 0.25 -2.27 -8.03
C GLU A 237 0.66 -2.26 -9.51
N TYR A 238 1.91 -2.63 -9.80
CA TYR A 238 2.47 -2.55 -11.15
C TYR A 238 1.69 -3.39 -12.17
N ASP A 239 1.50 -2.78 -13.35
CA ASP A 239 0.98 -3.49 -14.52
C ASP A 239 2.03 -4.43 -15.09
N SER A 240 1.59 -5.33 -15.98
CA SER A 240 2.46 -6.36 -16.55
C SER A 240 3.65 -5.77 -17.30
N ASP A 241 3.54 -4.56 -17.84
CA ASP A 241 4.55 -3.88 -18.65
C ASP A 241 5.28 -2.74 -17.91
N THR A 242 5.01 -2.50 -16.62
CA THR A 242 5.61 -1.36 -15.91
C THR A 242 7.14 -1.46 -15.81
N LEU A 243 7.68 -2.62 -15.39
CA LEU A 243 9.13 -2.83 -15.37
C LEU A 243 9.75 -2.79 -16.78
N LYS A 244 9.02 -3.24 -17.81
CA LYS A 244 9.43 -3.09 -19.20
C LYS A 244 9.60 -1.63 -19.59
N GLN A 245 8.61 -0.79 -19.29
CA GLN A 245 8.67 0.63 -19.61
C GLN A 245 9.84 1.33 -18.90
N GLU A 246 10.16 0.94 -17.66
CA GLU A 246 11.34 1.44 -16.95
C GLU A 246 12.64 0.97 -17.62
N TYR A 247 12.75 -0.32 -17.93
CA TYR A 247 13.92 -0.88 -18.61
C TYR A 247 14.18 -0.21 -19.96
N ASP A 248 13.15 -0.12 -20.82
CA ASP A 248 13.26 0.48 -22.15
C ASP A 248 13.67 1.96 -22.07
N ARG A 249 13.14 2.71 -21.08
CA ARG A 249 13.52 4.10 -20.82
C ARG A 249 14.98 4.21 -20.43
N ASP A 250 15.42 3.40 -19.46
CA ASP A 250 16.77 3.48 -18.89
C ASP A 250 17.83 3.06 -19.92
N VAL A 251 17.54 2.05 -20.76
CA VAL A 251 18.35 1.69 -21.93
C VAL A 251 18.42 2.84 -22.93
N ALA A 252 17.29 3.48 -23.25
CA ALA A 252 17.26 4.61 -24.19
C ALA A 252 18.01 5.85 -23.67
N SER A 253 18.09 6.05 -22.36
CA SER A 253 18.87 7.13 -21.73
C SER A 253 20.35 6.78 -21.54
N GLY A 254 20.78 5.56 -21.87
CA GLY A 254 22.16 5.11 -21.67
C GLY A 254 22.51 4.87 -20.20
N THR A 255 21.50 4.71 -19.33
CA THR A 255 21.71 4.35 -17.93
C THR A 255 22.08 2.86 -17.87
N GLU A 256 23.15 2.52 -17.16
CA GLU A 256 23.51 1.12 -16.94
C GLU A 256 22.41 0.45 -16.11
N ILE A 257 21.74 -0.54 -16.72
CA ILE A 257 20.63 -1.27 -16.09
C ILE A 257 20.63 -2.73 -16.54
N ASN A 258 20.37 -3.62 -15.59
CA ASN A 258 20.18 -5.03 -15.88
C ASN A 258 18.78 -5.28 -16.47
N VAL A 259 18.65 -6.36 -17.25
CA VAL A 259 17.31 -6.89 -17.57
C VAL A 259 16.61 -7.20 -16.23
N PRO A 260 15.35 -6.78 -16.03
CA PRO A 260 14.64 -7.04 -14.79
C PRO A 260 14.58 -8.55 -14.52
N LEU A 261 15.09 -8.95 -13.35
CA LEU A 261 15.24 -10.36 -13.00
C LEU A 261 13.90 -11.07 -12.91
N ASN A 262 13.83 -12.30 -13.43
CA ASN A 262 12.64 -13.16 -13.35
C ASN A 262 11.34 -12.51 -13.87
N TYR A 263 11.43 -11.57 -14.81
CA TYR A 263 10.28 -10.82 -15.33
C TYR A 263 9.88 -11.28 -16.73
N TYR A 264 10.88 -11.38 -17.62
CA TYR A 264 10.69 -11.90 -18.98
C TYR A 264 10.89 -13.42 -19.00
N PRO A 265 10.12 -14.14 -19.83
CA PRO A 265 10.42 -15.54 -20.13
C PRO A 265 11.85 -15.68 -20.70
N ASP A 266 12.66 -16.52 -20.05
CA ASP A 266 14.06 -16.77 -20.40
C ASP A 266 14.95 -15.51 -20.46
N ASP A 267 14.63 -14.50 -19.63
CA ASP A 267 15.32 -13.19 -19.56
C ASP A 267 15.42 -12.44 -20.91
N ASP A 268 14.48 -12.69 -21.83
CA ASP A 268 14.44 -12.08 -23.17
C ASP A 268 13.49 -10.86 -23.21
N PRO A 269 14.00 -9.61 -23.29
CA PRO A 269 13.17 -8.39 -23.28
C PRO A 269 12.27 -8.21 -24.52
N THR A 270 12.44 -9.05 -25.54
CA THR A 270 11.57 -9.05 -26.74
C THR A 270 10.28 -9.83 -26.50
N ARG A 271 10.22 -10.65 -25.46
CA ARG A 271 9.05 -11.47 -25.11
C ARG A 271 8.10 -10.70 -24.19
N VAL A 272 6.83 -11.08 -24.23
CA VAL A 272 5.81 -10.48 -23.35
C VAL A 272 6.06 -10.95 -21.91
N PRO A 273 6.18 -10.03 -20.93
CA PRO A 273 6.41 -10.38 -19.54
C PRO A 273 5.20 -11.08 -18.92
N GLN A 274 5.46 -11.97 -17.96
CA GLN A 274 4.42 -12.72 -17.25
C GLN A 274 4.09 -12.06 -15.92
N ASN A 275 2.84 -11.61 -15.75
CA ASN A 275 2.39 -11.10 -14.46
C ASN A 275 2.07 -12.27 -13.52
N ARG A 276 2.96 -12.46 -12.52
CA ARG A 276 2.89 -13.50 -11.50
C ARG A 276 2.44 -13.00 -10.13
N TRP A 277 2.07 -11.72 -10.02
CA TRP A 277 1.77 -11.04 -8.75
C TRP A 277 0.34 -10.50 -8.66
N ARG A 278 -0.39 -10.42 -9.79
CA ARG A 278 -1.75 -9.83 -9.87
C ARG A 278 -2.72 -10.43 -8.85
N SER A 279 -2.69 -11.74 -8.65
CA SER A 279 -3.55 -12.40 -7.66
C SER A 279 -3.32 -11.85 -6.25
N HIS A 280 -2.05 -11.78 -5.84
CA HIS A 280 -1.66 -11.31 -4.52
C HIS A 280 -1.88 -9.81 -4.37
N ALA A 281 -1.73 -9.02 -5.45
CA ALA A 281 -2.11 -7.62 -5.46
C ALA A 281 -3.61 -7.42 -5.16
N HIS A 282 -4.48 -8.15 -5.86
CA HIS A 282 -5.92 -8.07 -5.61
C HIS A 282 -6.30 -8.55 -4.20
N LEU A 283 -5.64 -9.59 -3.69
CA LEU A 283 -5.85 -10.05 -2.32
C LEU A 283 -5.43 -8.98 -1.30
N LEU A 284 -4.24 -8.38 -1.44
CA LEU A 284 -3.72 -7.42 -0.46
C LEU A 284 -4.62 -6.19 -0.32
N TYR A 285 -4.91 -5.54 -1.44
CA TYR A 285 -5.74 -4.33 -1.42
C TYR A 285 -7.19 -4.63 -1.10
N GLY A 286 -7.72 -5.78 -1.56
CA GLY A 286 -9.06 -6.25 -1.18
C GLY A 286 -9.18 -6.51 0.32
N ASN A 287 -8.19 -7.19 0.91
CA ASN A 287 -8.13 -7.45 2.34
C ASN A 287 -7.99 -6.15 3.14
N TRP A 288 -7.14 -5.21 2.70
CA TRP A 288 -7.00 -3.90 3.34
C TRP A 288 -8.33 -3.10 3.33
N ILE A 289 -9.03 -3.05 2.20
CA ILE A 289 -10.33 -2.39 2.09
C ILE A 289 -11.37 -3.07 2.98
N ASN A 290 -11.38 -4.41 3.02
CA ASN A 290 -12.28 -5.15 3.89
C ASN A 290 -11.98 -4.86 5.37
N GLU A 291 -10.70 -4.75 5.74
CA GLU A 291 -10.32 -4.49 7.12
C GLU A 291 -10.66 -3.08 7.57
N ILE A 292 -10.50 -2.09 6.68
CA ILE A 292 -11.03 -0.75 6.90
C ILE A 292 -12.52 -0.79 7.17
N TYR A 293 -13.29 -1.49 6.32
CA TYR A 293 -14.74 -1.58 6.45
C TYR A 293 -15.17 -2.18 7.79
N GLU A 294 -14.45 -3.17 8.29
CA GLU A 294 -14.80 -3.86 9.54
C GLU A 294 -14.40 -3.08 10.80
N THR A 295 -13.47 -2.13 10.67
CA THR A 295 -12.87 -1.47 11.84
C THR A 295 -13.08 0.05 11.89
N THR A 296 -13.49 0.67 10.79
CA THR A 296 -13.78 2.11 10.74
C THR A 296 -15.11 2.41 11.43
N PRO A 297 -15.22 3.52 12.20
CA PRO A 297 -16.51 3.97 12.70
C PRO A 297 -17.47 4.35 11.57
N TYR A 298 -18.74 4.05 11.79
CA TYR A 298 -19.81 4.42 10.84
C TYR A 298 -19.90 5.95 10.69
N GLU A 299 -19.90 6.70 11.80
CA GLU A 299 -19.85 8.16 11.76
C GLU A 299 -18.42 8.63 11.45
N ILE A 300 -18.22 9.19 10.26
CA ILE A 300 -16.87 9.52 9.77
C ILE A 300 -16.11 10.50 10.68
N ASP A 301 -16.83 11.38 11.37
CA ASP A 301 -16.26 12.36 12.29
C ASP A 301 -15.61 11.71 13.54
N ARG A 302 -15.89 10.43 13.80
CA ARG A 302 -15.30 9.65 14.89
C ARG A 302 -13.95 9.03 14.54
N ILE A 303 -13.52 9.05 13.28
CA ILE A 303 -12.18 8.56 12.88
C ILE A 303 -11.11 9.31 13.69
N GLY A 304 -10.13 8.58 14.22
CA GLY A 304 -9.07 9.13 15.08
C GLY A 304 -9.50 9.41 16.53
N VAL A 305 -10.76 9.16 16.89
CA VAL A 305 -11.29 9.30 18.26
C VAL A 305 -11.76 7.95 18.80
N GLU A 306 -12.40 7.13 17.95
CA GLU A 306 -12.90 5.80 18.29
C GLU A 306 -12.56 4.80 17.19
N THR A 307 -12.52 3.52 17.57
CA THR A 307 -12.46 2.41 16.64
C THR A 307 -13.73 1.58 16.78
N THR A 308 -14.22 1.04 15.66
CA THR A 308 -15.19 -0.05 15.67
C THR A 308 -14.41 -1.34 15.46
N ASP A 309 -14.94 -2.47 15.96
CA ASP A 309 -14.39 -3.77 15.57
C ASP A 309 -15.55 -4.75 15.38
N LEU A 310 -15.95 -4.92 14.12
CA LEU A 310 -17.03 -5.85 13.75
C LEU A 310 -16.57 -7.32 13.73
N ARG A 311 -15.28 -7.58 13.95
CA ARG A 311 -14.71 -8.93 14.03
C ARG A 311 -14.90 -9.52 15.43
N ALA A 312 -15.09 -8.67 16.45
CA ALA A 312 -15.22 -9.01 17.86
C ALA A 312 -16.66 -9.27 18.34
#